data_AF-A0A925V4N3-F1
#
_entry.id   AF-A0A925V4N3-F1
#
_cell.length_a   1.000
_cell.length_b   1.000
_cell.length_c   1.000
_cell.angle_alpha   90.00
_cell.angle_beta   90.00
_cell.angle_gamma   90.00
#
_symmetry.space_group_name_H-M   'P 1'
#
loop_
_entity.id
_entity.type
_entity.pdbx_description
1 polymer ?
#
loop_
_entity_poly.entity_id
_entity_poly.type
_entity_poly.pdbx_seq_one_letter_code
_entity_poly.pdbx_strand_id
1 'polypeptide(L)'
;MITSRKLVRTATAVLLFGSFGQAGCTYIQAPADDSAGESTDGATDAVGSIGSGSDSGDSGDTGDGPGGGVDCNQSELAALDVLQTYCAGCHKPGPNPAGNFDHVTDVGRMIEEGKIVPGDAAGSSLFTRVESGQMPPPAAGAFPEDGDIEALRTWINECTQAGGPASCEPDHRIGIDGMLAAISADIGNPSNVSQENRPFIRYLTLSHLYDAGLCGDELEVYRQAVSKTMN
;
A
#
# COMPACT_ATOMS: atom_id res chain seq x y z
N MET A 1 11.05 62.89 36.42
CA MET A 1 10.68 61.46 36.26
C MET A 1 11.48 60.91 35.09
N ILE A 2 12.34 59.95 35.39
CA ILE A 2 13.28 59.28 34.49
C ILE A 2 12.57 58.07 33.90
N THR A 3 12.67 57.82 32.60
CA THR A 3 12.44 56.49 32.05
C THR A 3 13.32 56.27 30.84
N SER A 4 14.54 55.79 31.12
CA SER A 4 15.45 55.21 30.13
C SER A 4 14.84 53.90 29.59
N ARG A 5 14.70 53.79 28.27
CA ARG A 5 14.65 52.48 27.60
C ARG A 5 16.03 52.20 27.00
N LYS A 6 16.65 51.14 27.53
CA LYS A 6 17.89 50.53 27.02
C LYS A 6 17.52 49.35 26.11
N LEU A 7 18.51 48.95 25.29
CA LEU A 7 18.79 47.58 24.78
C LEU A 7 17.94 47.15 23.54
N VAL A 8 18.45 46.52 22.47
CA VAL A 8 19.73 45.85 22.15
C VAL A 8 19.92 45.83 20.62
N ARG A 9 21.18 45.98 20.17
CA ARG A 9 21.66 45.56 18.83
C ARG A 9 22.22 44.14 18.95
N THR A 10 21.85 43.21 18.06
CA THR A 10 22.54 41.97 17.59
C THR A 10 21.47 40.95 17.17
N ALA A 11 21.62 40.06 16.19
CA ALA A 11 22.61 39.81 15.15
C ALA A 11 21.87 39.05 14.03
N THR A 12 22.06 39.43 12.77
CA THR A 12 21.51 38.70 11.62
C THR A 12 22.31 37.41 11.40
N ALA A 13 21.70 36.26 11.59
CA ALA A 13 22.22 34.98 11.12
C ALA A 13 21.56 34.67 9.78
N VAL A 14 22.34 34.72 8.71
CA VAL A 14 21.97 34.22 7.38
C VAL A 14 22.20 32.71 7.40
N LEU A 15 21.12 31.94 7.27
CA LEU A 15 21.17 30.50 7.00
C LEU A 15 20.69 30.27 5.57
N LEU A 16 21.67 30.09 4.68
CA LEU A 16 21.47 29.51 3.36
C LEU A 16 21.34 27.99 3.53
N PHE A 17 20.12 27.47 3.47
CA PHE A 17 19.91 26.04 3.29
C PHE A 17 19.81 25.72 1.80
N GLY A 18 20.84 25.04 1.32
CA GLY A 18 20.90 24.45 -0.01
C GLY A 18 19.78 23.42 -0.18
N SER A 19 19.18 23.45 -1.37
CA SER A 19 18.16 22.53 -1.83
C SER A 19 18.76 21.13 -1.93
N PHE A 20 18.37 20.21 -1.05
CA PHE A 20 18.59 18.79 -1.24
C PHE A 20 17.52 18.28 -2.21
N GLY A 21 17.99 17.84 -3.39
CA GLY A 21 17.16 17.20 -4.40
C GLY A 21 16.54 15.93 -3.84
N GLN A 22 15.22 15.82 -3.98
CA GLN A 22 14.50 14.60 -3.68
C GLN A 22 14.90 13.53 -4.72
N ALA A 23 15.50 12.44 -4.24
CA ALA A 23 15.56 11.20 -4.98
C ALA A 23 14.16 10.55 -4.88
N GLY A 24 13.30 10.86 -5.85
CA GLY A 24 12.06 10.12 -6.03
C GLY A 24 12.35 8.77 -6.68
N CYS A 25 11.85 7.68 -6.12
CA CYS A 25 11.74 6.42 -6.83
C CYS A 25 10.73 6.61 -7.97
N THR A 26 11.22 6.87 -9.18
CA THR A 26 10.35 6.97 -10.35
C THR A 26 9.95 5.57 -10.79
N TYR A 27 8.65 5.29 -10.76
CA TYR A 27 8.08 4.08 -11.33
C TYR A 27 8.13 4.16 -12.86
N ILE A 28 8.72 3.15 -13.50
CA ILE A 28 8.69 3.03 -14.96
C ILE A 28 7.74 1.90 -15.31
N GLN A 29 6.63 2.30 -15.92
CA GLN A 29 5.73 1.39 -16.59
C GLN A 29 6.38 0.98 -17.92
N ALA A 30 6.48 -0.32 -18.19
CA ALA A 30 6.92 -0.80 -19.49
C ALA A 30 5.92 -0.34 -20.58
N PRO A 31 6.39 0.02 -21.79
CA PRO A 31 5.49 0.39 -22.86
C PRO A 31 4.65 -0.82 -23.28
N ALA A 32 3.34 -0.60 -23.43
CA ALA A 32 2.48 -1.53 -24.15
C ALA A 32 2.84 -1.47 -25.64
N ASP A 33 2.95 -2.62 -26.29
CA ASP A 33 3.16 -2.67 -27.74
C ASP A 33 1.89 -2.15 -28.46
N ASP A 34 2.02 -0.98 -29.08
CA ASP A 34 0.94 -0.29 -29.79
C ASP A 34 0.43 -1.11 -30.98
N SER A 35 -0.83 -1.53 -30.90
CA SER A 35 -1.66 -1.86 -32.06
C SER A 35 -2.47 -0.62 -32.47
N ALA A 36 -2.17 -0.13 -33.66
CA ALA A 36 -2.66 1.11 -34.26
C ALA A 36 -4.19 1.31 -34.24
N GLY A 37 -4.60 2.56 -33.97
CA GLY A 37 -5.94 3.08 -34.22
C GLY A 37 -5.94 4.61 -34.20
N GLU A 38 -6.42 5.20 -35.28
CA GLU A 38 -6.11 6.55 -35.77
C GLU A 38 -6.85 7.71 -35.05
N SER A 39 -6.20 8.87 -35.08
CA SER A 39 -6.55 10.21 -34.60
C SER A 39 -7.82 10.84 -35.19
N THR A 40 -8.48 11.75 -34.44
CA THR A 40 -8.74 13.14 -34.90
C THR A 40 -8.99 14.11 -33.73
N ASP A 41 -8.47 15.32 -33.91
CA ASP A 41 -8.34 16.49 -33.04
C ASP A 41 -9.62 17.23 -32.61
N GLY A 42 -9.50 18.04 -31.56
CA GLY A 42 -10.44 19.14 -31.26
C GLY A 42 -10.05 19.95 -30.02
N ALA A 43 -9.25 21.02 -30.22
CA ALA A 43 -8.89 22.03 -29.22
C ALA A 43 -9.98 23.12 -29.06
N THR A 44 -10.10 23.73 -27.87
CA THR A 44 -9.97 25.21 -27.63
C THR A 44 -10.20 25.59 -26.16
N ASP A 45 -9.23 26.36 -25.63
CA ASP A 45 -9.28 27.58 -24.79
C ASP A 45 -10.17 27.70 -23.53
N ALA A 46 -9.56 28.03 -22.37
CA ALA A 46 -9.51 29.40 -21.83
C ALA A 46 -9.27 29.52 -20.29
N VAL A 47 -8.14 30.15 -19.94
CA VAL A 47 -7.93 31.32 -19.03
C VAL A 47 -8.37 31.27 -17.55
N GLY A 48 -7.41 31.57 -16.65
CA GLY A 48 -7.68 32.26 -15.38
C GLY A 48 -6.61 32.08 -14.29
N SER A 49 -5.71 33.05 -14.13
CA SER A 49 -4.69 33.13 -13.07
C SER A 49 -4.85 34.42 -12.27
N ILE A 50 -5.02 34.34 -10.94
CA ILE A 50 -4.59 35.26 -9.85
C ILE A 50 -5.19 34.75 -8.52
N GLY A 51 -4.58 34.74 -7.33
CA GLY A 51 -3.34 35.30 -6.79
C GLY A 51 -3.21 34.92 -5.30
N SER A 52 -2.01 35.16 -4.74
CA SER A 52 -1.41 34.68 -3.50
C SER A 52 -2.09 34.95 -2.14
N GLY A 53 -1.73 34.13 -1.15
CA GLY A 53 -1.76 34.46 0.29
C GLY A 53 -1.35 33.27 1.17
N SER A 54 -0.08 33.26 1.62
CA SER A 54 0.42 32.34 2.65
C SER A 54 0.33 33.01 4.02
N ASP A 55 -0.10 32.28 5.05
CA ASP A 55 0.40 32.50 6.40
C ASP A 55 0.50 31.16 7.13
N SER A 56 1.62 31.01 7.84
CA SER A 56 2.12 29.76 8.40
C SER A 56 1.57 29.50 9.81
N GLY A 57 1.11 28.28 10.05
CA GLY A 57 0.89 27.72 11.38
C GLY A 57 1.58 26.37 11.47
N ASP A 58 2.71 26.34 12.16
CA ASP A 58 3.46 25.15 12.56
C ASP A 58 2.66 24.34 13.59
N SER A 59 2.39 23.07 13.29
CA SER A 59 2.12 21.98 14.24
C SER A 59 2.16 20.68 13.45
N GLY A 60 3.19 19.86 13.67
CA GLY A 60 3.27 18.53 13.08
C GLY A 60 2.17 17.63 13.62
N ASP A 61 1.44 16.98 12.73
CA ASP A 61 0.79 15.68 12.95
C ASP A 61 0.28 15.15 11.61
N THR A 62 0.29 13.84 11.48
CA THR A 62 -0.10 12.98 10.36
C THR A 62 -1.22 13.52 9.45
N GLY A 63 -0.91 13.73 8.17
CA GLY A 63 -1.90 14.06 7.15
C GLY A 63 -2.40 12.82 6.44
N ASP A 64 -3.69 12.51 6.59
CA ASP A 64 -4.61 12.54 5.45
C ASP A 64 -6.02 12.98 5.90
N GLY A 65 -6.71 13.74 5.06
CA GLY A 65 -7.92 14.49 5.39
C GLY A 65 -9.22 13.68 5.24
N PRO A 66 -10.40 14.32 5.42
CA PRO A 66 -11.67 13.61 5.54
C PRO A 66 -12.22 13.22 4.16
N GLY A 67 -11.81 12.06 3.67
CA GLY A 67 -12.55 11.23 2.74
C GLY A 67 -12.89 9.92 3.45
N GLY A 68 -14.15 9.73 3.86
CA GLY A 68 -14.59 8.59 4.66
C GLY A 68 -14.63 7.27 3.88
N GLY A 69 -13.48 6.78 3.44
CA GLY A 69 -13.26 5.45 2.89
C GLY A 69 -12.37 4.62 3.81
N VAL A 70 -12.58 3.30 3.82
CA VAL A 70 -11.74 2.37 4.58
C VAL A 70 -10.39 2.21 3.87
N ASP A 71 -9.27 2.35 4.60
CA ASP A 71 -7.96 1.94 4.12
C ASP A 71 -7.88 0.41 4.16
N CYS A 72 -7.99 -0.23 3.00
CA CYS A 72 -8.02 -1.69 2.93
C CYS A 72 -6.71 -2.36 3.28
N ASN A 73 -5.56 -1.70 3.09
CA ASN A 73 -4.28 -2.26 3.51
C ASN A 73 -4.20 -2.31 5.04
N GLN A 74 -4.60 -1.23 5.70
CA GLN A 74 -4.64 -1.18 7.16
C GLN A 74 -5.70 -2.14 7.74
N SER A 75 -6.88 -2.20 7.10
CA SER A 75 -7.96 -3.09 7.52
C SER A 75 -7.60 -4.56 7.38
N GLU A 76 -6.88 -4.93 6.32
CA GLU A 76 -6.39 -6.30 6.12
C GLU A 76 -5.35 -6.68 7.18
N LEU A 77 -4.39 -5.80 7.48
CA LEU A 77 -3.41 -6.05 8.53
C LEU A 77 -4.08 -6.26 9.90
N ALA A 78 -5.08 -5.45 10.23
CA ALA A 78 -5.85 -5.61 11.47
C ALA A 78 -6.59 -6.96 11.50
N ALA A 79 -7.26 -7.34 10.40
CA ALA A 79 -7.96 -8.62 10.31
C ALA A 79 -7.00 -9.82 10.43
N LEU A 80 -5.84 -9.76 9.75
CA LEU A 80 -4.82 -10.80 9.83
C LEU A 80 -4.23 -10.93 11.24
N ASP A 81 -4.05 -9.82 11.96
CA ASP A 81 -3.60 -9.85 13.35
C ASP A 81 -4.61 -10.58 14.27
N VAL A 82 -5.91 -10.34 14.07
CA VAL A 82 -6.98 -11.07 14.79
C VAL A 82 -6.91 -12.57 14.48
N LEU A 83 -6.84 -12.95 13.19
CA LEU A 83 -6.74 -14.35 12.79
C LEU A 83 -5.49 -15.04 13.35
N GLN A 84 -4.36 -14.33 13.37
CA GLN A 84 -3.10 -14.82 13.89
C GLN A 84 -3.13 -14.99 15.41
N THR A 85 -3.71 -14.03 16.13
CA THR A 85 -3.75 -13.99 17.58
C THR A 85 -4.71 -15.03 18.16
N TYR A 86 -5.93 -15.11 17.60
CA TYR A 86 -7.00 -15.89 18.20
C TYR A 86 -7.26 -17.23 17.52
N CYS A 87 -6.87 -17.42 16.25
CA CYS A 87 -7.28 -18.59 15.47
C CYS A 87 -6.12 -19.52 15.09
N ALA A 88 -4.95 -18.96 14.74
CA ALA A 88 -3.82 -19.73 14.21
C ALA A 88 -3.27 -20.78 15.19
N GLY A 89 -3.55 -20.66 16.49
CA GLY A 89 -3.21 -21.68 17.49
C GLY A 89 -3.78 -23.08 17.18
N CYS A 90 -4.98 -23.14 16.60
CA CYS A 90 -5.68 -24.40 16.29
C CYS A 90 -5.92 -24.64 14.79
N HIS A 91 -5.86 -23.58 13.97
CA HIS A 91 -6.21 -23.61 12.55
C HIS A 91 -5.03 -23.31 11.60
N LYS A 92 -3.80 -23.59 12.04
CA LYS A 92 -2.59 -23.55 11.20
C LYS A 92 -2.32 -24.91 10.55
N PRO A 93 -1.51 -24.97 9.47
CA PRO A 93 -1.17 -26.22 8.81
C PRO A 93 -0.50 -27.18 9.79
N GLY A 94 -1.00 -28.42 9.87
CA GLY A 94 -0.48 -29.40 10.81
C GLY A 94 -1.34 -30.66 10.93
N PRO A 95 -0.89 -31.66 11.71
CA PRO A 95 -1.65 -32.87 11.93
C PRO A 95 -2.89 -32.60 12.78
N ASN A 96 -4.04 -33.12 12.35
CA ASN A 96 -5.35 -33.03 13.02
C ASN A 96 -5.82 -31.60 13.33
N PRO A 97 -5.93 -30.74 12.31
CA PRO A 97 -6.41 -29.37 12.47
C PRO A 97 -7.86 -29.36 12.99
N ALA A 98 -8.18 -28.43 13.87
CA ALA A 98 -9.51 -28.32 14.43
C ALA A 98 -10.54 -28.11 13.30
N GLY A 99 -11.58 -28.95 13.26
CA GLY A 99 -12.64 -28.84 12.26
C GLY A 99 -12.20 -29.07 10.81
N ASN A 100 -11.08 -29.77 10.56
CA ASN A 100 -10.47 -29.94 9.24
C ASN A 100 -10.15 -28.59 8.54
N PHE A 101 -9.89 -27.56 9.33
CA PHE A 101 -9.59 -26.21 8.86
C PHE A 101 -8.20 -25.80 9.36
N ASP A 102 -7.23 -25.74 8.45
CA ASP A 102 -5.80 -25.64 8.75
C ASP A 102 -5.10 -24.47 8.05
N HIS A 103 -5.86 -23.54 7.51
CA HIS A 103 -5.37 -22.51 6.62
C HIS A 103 -6.01 -21.15 6.94
N VAL A 104 -6.15 -20.84 8.24
CA VAL A 104 -6.84 -19.61 8.68
C VAL A 104 -6.15 -18.31 8.28
N THR A 105 -4.89 -18.37 7.87
CA THR A 105 -4.14 -17.22 7.35
C THR A 105 -4.03 -17.22 5.82
N ASP A 106 -4.63 -18.19 5.14
CA ASP A 106 -4.69 -18.26 3.67
C ASP A 106 -6.03 -17.71 3.20
N VAL A 107 -6.08 -16.39 2.99
CA VAL A 107 -7.31 -15.67 2.65
C VAL A 107 -7.90 -16.15 1.33
N GLY A 108 -7.05 -16.37 0.32
CA GLY A 108 -7.48 -16.89 -0.99
C GLY A 108 -8.18 -18.22 -0.85
N ARG A 109 -7.57 -19.18 -0.15
CA ARG A 109 -8.19 -20.49 0.11
C ARG A 109 -9.46 -20.38 0.95
N MET A 110 -9.51 -19.47 1.94
CA MET A 110 -10.71 -19.23 2.73
C MET A 110 -11.87 -18.70 1.89
N ILE A 111 -11.60 -17.87 0.88
CA ILE A 111 -12.61 -17.40 -0.07
C ILE A 111 -13.05 -18.54 -0.99
N GLU A 112 -12.11 -19.30 -1.55
CA GLU A 112 -12.40 -20.45 -2.43
C GLU A 112 -13.26 -21.51 -1.73
N GLU A 113 -12.99 -21.79 -0.45
CA GLU A 113 -13.74 -22.77 0.36
C GLU A 113 -15.00 -22.17 1.03
N GLY A 114 -15.35 -20.90 0.76
CA GLY A 114 -16.54 -20.22 1.28
C GLY A 114 -16.52 -19.96 2.80
N LYS A 115 -15.34 -19.90 3.41
CA LYS A 115 -15.17 -19.46 4.81
C LYS A 115 -15.40 -17.96 4.93
N ILE A 116 -14.91 -17.22 3.94
CA ILE A 116 -15.13 -15.80 3.73
C ILE A 116 -15.96 -15.67 2.45
N VAL A 117 -17.04 -14.90 2.52
CA VAL A 117 -17.83 -14.47 1.37
C VAL A 117 -17.46 -12.99 1.13
N PRO A 118 -16.73 -12.70 0.04
CA PRO A 118 -16.43 -11.35 -0.42
C PRO A 118 -17.57 -10.35 -0.27
N GLY A 119 -17.38 -9.30 0.52
CA GLY A 119 -18.37 -8.25 0.72
C GLY A 119 -19.57 -8.62 1.60
N ASP A 120 -19.56 -9.82 2.23
CA ASP A 120 -20.67 -10.30 3.05
C ASP A 120 -20.17 -11.04 4.31
N ALA A 121 -19.90 -10.27 5.37
CA ALA A 121 -19.54 -10.80 6.67
C ALA A 121 -20.68 -11.66 7.27
N ALA A 122 -21.94 -11.28 7.06
CA ALA A 122 -23.08 -12.03 7.58
C ALA A 122 -23.25 -13.41 6.90
N GLY A 123 -22.86 -13.52 5.62
CA GLY A 123 -22.79 -14.78 4.87
C GLY A 123 -21.51 -15.58 5.12
N SER A 124 -20.49 -14.97 5.73
CA SER A 124 -19.20 -15.61 5.99
C SER A 124 -19.25 -16.56 7.19
N SER A 125 -19.02 -17.85 6.95
CA SER A 125 -19.04 -18.86 8.03
C SER A 125 -17.95 -18.65 9.09
N LEU A 126 -16.84 -18.01 8.72
CA LEU A 126 -15.81 -17.57 9.67
C LEU A 126 -16.37 -16.51 10.62
N PHE A 127 -16.91 -15.42 10.06
CA PHE A 127 -17.37 -14.27 10.83
C PHE A 127 -18.54 -14.62 11.74
N THR A 128 -19.54 -15.34 11.23
CA THR A 128 -20.72 -15.75 12.02
C THR A 128 -20.36 -16.60 13.25
N ARG A 129 -19.30 -17.41 13.18
CA ARG A 129 -18.80 -18.19 14.33
C ARG A 129 -18.07 -17.33 15.36
N VAL A 130 -17.33 -16.31 14.90
CA VAL A 130 -16.67 -15.33 15.77
C VAL A 130 -17.72 -14.46 16.47
N GLU A 131 -18.65 -13.87 15.70
CA GLU A 131 -19.70 -12.99 16.21
C GLU A 131 -20.62 -13.69 17.23
N SER A 132 -20.90 -14.97 17.03
CA SER A 132 -21.69 -15.77 17.97
C SER A 132 -20.89 -16.31 19.18
N GLY A 133 -19.59 -16.03 19.27
CA GLY A 133 -18.71 -16.51 20.33
C GLY A 133 -18.47 -18.02 20.31
N GLN A 134 -18.75 -18.70 19.19
CA GLN A 134 -18.45 -20.13 19.02
C GLN A 134 -16.97 -20.38 18.75
N MET A 135 -16.27 -19.39 18.17
CA MET A 135 -14.84 -19.42 17.92
C MET A 135 -14.20 -18.14 18.47
N PRO A 136 -13.04 -18.24 19.16
CA PRO A 136 -12.34 -19.47 19.54
C PRO A 136 -13.14 -20.36 20.52
N PRO A 137 -12.81 -21.66 20.68
CA PRO A 137 -13.47 -22.48 21.69
C PRO A 137 -13.13 -21.98 23.10
N PRO A 138 -13.99 -22.16 24.12
CA PRO A 138 -13.72 -21.70 25.48
C PRO A 138 -12.38 -22.17 26.07
N ALA A 139 -11.88 -23.32 25.63
CA ALA A 139 -10.58 -23.87 26.01
C ALA A 139 -9.37 -23.03 25.52
N ALA A 140 -9.57 -22.14 24.55
CA ALA A 140 -8.53 -21.23 24.05
C ALA A 140 -8.20 -20.11 25.04
N GLY A 141 -9.11 -19.79 25.97
CA GLY A 141 -8.87 -18.84 27.06
C GLY A 141 -8.85 -17.35 26.66
N ALA A 142 -8.89 -17.03 25.37
CA ALA A 142 -8.97 -15.68 24.83
C ALA A 142 -9.98 -15.63 23.67
N PHE A 143 -10.72 -14.52 23.60
CA PHE A 143 -11.69 -14.24 22.55
C PHE A 143 -11.40 -12.86 21.95
N PRO A 144 -11.64 -12.68 20.64
CA PRO A 144 -11.63 -11.35 20.03
C PRO A 144 -12.52 -10.38 20.80
N GLU A 145 -12.02 -9.16 21.01
CA GLU A 145 -12.81 -8.08 21.61
C GLU A 145 -13.74 -7.43 20.56
N ASP A 146 -14.67 -6.57 20.97
CA ASP A 146 -15.62 -5.93 20.05
C ASP A 146 -14.91 -5.17 18.91
N GLY A 147 -13.76 -4.57 19.18
CA GLY A 147 -12.94 -3.91 18.16
C GLY A 147 -12.33 -4.87 17.14
N ASP A 148 -11.91 -6.06 17.58
CA ASP A 148 -11.37 -7.11 16.71
C ASP A 148 -12.47 -7.70 15.81
N ILE A 149 -13.66 -7.90 16.39
CA ILE A 149 -14.83 -8.36 15.64
C ILE A 149 -15.22 -7.32 14.58
N GLU A 150 -15.22 -6.03 14.94
CA GLU A 150 -15.54 -4.97 13.98
C GLU A 150 -14.46 -4.83 12.89
N ALA A 151 -13.19 -5.04 13.22
CA ALA A 151 -12.11 -5.07 12.24
C ALA A 151 -12.31 -6.20 11.20
N LEU A 152 -12.66 -7.41 11.66
CA LEU A 152 -13.00 -8.52 10.77
C LEU A 152 -14.23 -8.20 9.91
N ARG A 153 -15.28 -7.61 10.50
CA ARG A 153 -16.50 -7.23 9.78
C ARG A 153 -16.20 -6.22 8.67
N THR A 154 -15.49 -5.16 9.01
CA THR A 154 -15.12 -4.07 8.11
C THR A 154 -14.28 -4.61 6.96
N TRP A 155 -13.24 -5.38 7.28
CA TRP A 155 -12.38 -5.97 6.25
C TRP A 155 -13.16 -6.87 5.29
N ILE A 156 -14.00 -7.78 5.80
CA ILE A 156 -14.78 -8.66 4.92
C ILE A 156 -15.75 -7.85 4.05
N ASN A 157 -16.51 -6.93 4.63
CA ASN A 157 -17.53 -6.20 3.89
C ASN A 157 -16.93 -5.22 2.87
N GLU A 158 -15.86 -4.53 3.21
CA GLU A 158 -15.36 -3.39 2.43
C GLU A 158 -14.14 -3.73 1.58
N CYS A 159 -13.34 -4.73 2.00
CA CYS A 159 -12.01 -4.96 1.44
C CYS A 159 -11.79 -6.36 0.86
N THR A 160 -12.75 -7.29 1.02
CA THR A 160 -12.68 -8.63 0.39
C THR A 160 -13.58 -8.80 -0.83
N GLN A 161 -14.35 -7.77 -1.23
CA GLN A 161 -15.28 -7.78 -2.38
C GLN A 161 -14.60 -8.36 -3.63
N ALA A 162 -15.34 -9.06 -4.49
CA ALA A 162 -14.79 -9.66 -5.72
C ALA A 162 -14.06 -8.57 -6.54
N GLY A 163 -12.73 -8.58 -6.48
CA GLY A 163 -11.90 -7.41 -6.74
C GLY A 163 -10.88 -7.03 -5.65
N GLY A 164 -10.76 -7.79 -4.54
CA GLY A 164 -9.57 -7.75 -3.65
C GLY A 164 -8.30 -7.78 -4.49
N PRO A 165 -7.20 -7.10 -4.05
CA PRO A 165 -6.23 -6.44 -4.93
C PRO A 165 -6.02 -7.32 -6.14
N ALA A 166 -6.57 -6.85 -7.28
CA ALA A 166 -6.78 -7.70 -8.43
C ALA A 166 -5.55 -8.57 -8.61
N SER A 167 -5.68 -9.90 -8.55
CA SER A 167 -4.65 -10.70 -9.20
C SER A 167 -4.72 -10.24 -10.64
N CYS A 168 -3.78 -9.38 -11.02
CA CYS A 168 -3.55 -9.13 -12.42
C CYS A 168 -3.11 -10.49 -12.90
N GLU A 169 -3.98 -11.24 -13.59
CA GLU A 169 -3.46 -12.21 -14.54
C GLU A 169 -2.49 -11.40 -15.39
N PRO A 170 -1.18 -11.62 -15.26
CA PRO A 170 -0.23 -10.88 -16.05
C PRO A 170 -0.59 -11.21 -17.49
N ASP A 171 -1.00 -10.21 -18.26
CA ASP A 171 -1.33 -10.39 -19.68
C ASP A 171 -0.14 -10.96 -20.47
N HIS A 172 1.06 -10.82 -19.89
CA HIS A 172 2.28 -11.53 -20.28
C HIS A 172 3.25 -11.68 -19.09
N ARG A 173 4.16 -12.65 -19.22
CA ARG A 173 5.30 -12.84 -18.32
C ARG A 173 6.43 -11.88 -18.68
N ILE A 174 7.05 -11.24 -17.69
CA ILE A 174 8.24 -10.40 -17.92
C ILE A 174 9.48 -11.30 -17.99
N GLY A 175 9.82 -11.72 -19.21
CA GLY A 175 11.06 -12.44 -19.50
C GLY A 175 12.32 -11.60 -19.29
N ILE A 176 13.48 -12.24 -19.39
CA ILE A 176 14.79 -11.58 -19.26
C ILE A 176 14.92 -10.40 -20.22
N ASP A 177 14.45 -10.56 -21.46
CA ASP A 177 14.54 -9.50 -22.48
C ASP A 177 13.67 -8.29 -22.12
N GLY A 178 12.45 -8.52 -21.59
CA GLY A 178 11.58 -7.44 -21.11
C GLY A 178 12.19 -6.68 -19.94
N MET A 179 12.79 -7.40 -18.99
CA MET A 179 13.51 -6.79 -17.87
C MET A 179 14.71 -5.97 -18.34
N LEU A 180 15.52 -6.49 -19.26
CA LEU A 180 16.68 -5.77 -19.81
C LEU A 180 16.25 -4.55 -20.64
N ALA A 181 15.13 -4.65 -21.37
CA ALA A 181 14.55 -3.53 -22.11
C ALA A 181 14.10 -2.41 -21.16
N ALA A 182 13.42 -2.75 -20.06
CA ALA A 182 13.01 -1.78 -19.04
C ALA A 182 14.21 -1.09 -18.38
N ILE A 183 15.25 -1.85 -18.02
CA ILE A 183 16.51 -1.31 -17.46
C ILE A 183 17.19 -0.39 -18.48
N SER A 184 17.27 -0.80 -19.75
CA SER A 184 17.88 -0.01 -20.82
C SER A 184 17.12 1.28 -21.08
N ALA A 185 15.79 1.25 -21.02
CA ALA A 185 14.95 2.43 -21.19
C ALA A 185 15.17 3.44 -20.05
N ASP A 186 15.25 2.95 -18.81
CA ASP A 186 15.52 3.81 -17.65
C ASP A 186 16.88 4.49 -17.72
N ILE A 187 17.96 3.72 -17.87
CA ILE A 187 19.32 4.26 -17.89
C ILE A 187 19.54 5.16 -19.12
N GLY A 188 18.82 4.89 -20.20
CA GLY A 188 18.80 5.69 -21.42
C GLY A 188 18.11 7.05 -21.25
N ASN A 189 17.17 7.16 -20.30
CA ASN A 189 16.37 8.36 -20.09
C ASN A 189 17.08 9.35 -19.14
N PRO A 190 17.58 10.50 -19.63
CA PRO A 190 18.29 11.48 -18.81
C PRO A 190 17.40 12.19 -17.77
N SER A 191 16.07 12.12 -17.91
CA SER A 191 15.12 12.61 -16.91
C SER A 191 15.01 11.70 -15.69
N ASN A 192 15.33 10.41 -15.84
CA ASN A 192 15.35 9.45 -14.74
C ASN A 192 16.76 9.29 -14.17
N VAL A 193 17.75 9.08 -15.04
CA VAL A 193 19.15 8.83 -14.68
C VAL A 193 20.06 9.74 -15.47
N SER A 194 20.67 10.72 -14.79
CA SER A 194 21.69 11.57 -15.38
C SER A 194 22.91 10.75 -15.82
N GLN A 195 23.63 11.21 -16.85
CA GLN A 195 24.81 10.49 -17.37
C GLN A 195 25.88 10.24 -16.29
N GLU A 196 26.05 11.20 -15.39
CA GLU A 196 26.99 11.15 -14.27
C GLU A 196 26.61 10.06 -13.25
N ASN A 197 25.31 9.80 -13.07
CA ASN A 197 24.81 8.84 -12.09
C ASN A 197 24.77 7.41 -12.61
N ARG A 198 24.80 7.18 -13.93
CA ARG A 198 24.72 5.84 -14.55
C ARG A 198 25.67 4.80 -13.94
N PRO A 199 26.95 5.10 -13.62
CA PRO A 199 27.86 4.13 -13.01
C PRO A 199 27.52 3.77 -11.56
N PHE A 200 26.59 4.46 -10.93
CA PHE A 200 26.22 4.33 -9.51
C PHE A 200 24.81 3.75 -9.29
N ILE A 201 23.98 3.60 -10.33
CA ILE A 201 22.65 2.98 -10.24
C ILE A 201 22.75 1.45 -10.23
N ARG A 202 21.94 0.80 -9.37
CA ARG A 202 21.78 -0.65 -9.21
C ARG A 202 20.30 -0.96 -9.38
N TYR A 203 19.99 -2.02 -10.13
CA TYR A 203 18.62 -2.44 -10.34
C TYR A 203 18.33 -3.69 -9.51
N LEU A 204 17.18 -3.67 -8.83
CA LEU A 204 16.57 -4.86 -8.25
C LEU A 204 15.24 -5.11 -8.97
N THR A 205 14.96 -6.37 -9.30
CA THR A 205 13.73 -6.75 -9.99
C THR A 205 12.76 -7.47 -9.06
N LEU A 206 11.48 -7.14 -9.19
CA LEU A 206 10.36 -7.87 -8.59
C LEU A 206 9.53 -8.60 -9.66
N SER A 207 10.05 -8.76 -10.89
CA SER A 207 9.35 -9.41 -12.00
C SER A 207 8.89 -10.83 -11.66
N HIS A 208 9.61 -11.55 -10.80
CA HIS A 208 9.21 -12.88 -10.34
C HIS A 208 7.95 -12.88 -9.47
N LEU A 209 7.70 -11.79 -8.72
CA LEU A 209 6.47 -11.63 -7.94
C LEU A 209 5.32 -11.23 -8.85
N TYR A 210 5.58 -10.32 -9.80
CA TYR A 210 4.62 -9.97 -10.84
C TYR A 210 4.19 -11.19 -11.67
N ASP A 211 5.16 -11.98 -12.15
CA ASP A 211 4.92 -13.23 -12.87
C ASP A 211 4.20 -14.30 -12.03
N ALA A 212 4.24 -14.17 -10.70
CA ALA A 212 3.51 -15.03 -9.76
C ALA A 212 2.09 -14.51 -9.47
N GLY A 213 1.65 -13.41 -10.10
CA GLY A 213 0.31 -12.84 -9.99
C GLY A 213 0.17 -11.70 -8.98
N LEU A 214 1.26 -11.25 -8.34
CA LEU A 214 1.21 -10.09 -7.45
C LEU A 214 1.28 -8.79 -8.26
N CYS A 215 0.35 -7.88 -8.02
CA CYS A 215 0.39 -6.57 -8.66
C CYS A 215 -0.26 -5.49 -7.79
N GLY A 216 -0.36 -4.26 -8.31
CA GLY A 216 -0.96 -3.15 -7.59
C GLY A 216 -0.33 -2.93 -6.22
N ASP A 217 -1.18 -2.83 -5.20
CA ASP A 217 -0.82 -2.55 -3.82
C ASP A 217 0.00 -3.67 -3.17
N GLU A 218 -0.27 -4.94 -3.52
CA GLU A 218 0.52 -6.07 -3.02
C GLU A 218 1.99 -5.95 -3.43
N LEU A 219 2.23 -5.66 -4.72
CA LEU A 219 3.58 -5.48 -5.24
C LEU A 219 4.25 -4.22 -4.67
N GLU A 220 3.47 -3.21 -4.30
CA GLU A 220 3.95 -1.97 -3.68
C GLU A 220 4.51 -2.21 -2.27
N VAL A 221 3.89 -3.08 -1.46
CA VAL A 221 4.43 -3.48 -0.16
C VAL A 221 5.85 -4.03 -0.30
N TYR A 222 6.10 -4.88 -1.31
CA TYR A 222 7.45 -5.39 -1.57
C TYR A 222 8.42 -4.30 -2.03
N ARG A 223 7.99 -3.32 -2.83
CA ARG A 223 8.83 -2.18 -3.21
C ARG A 223 9.23 -1.36 -1.99
N GLN A 224 8.29 -1.08 -1.09
CA GLN A 224 8.56 -0.37 0.15
C GLN A 224 9.52 -1.16 1.06
N ALA A 225 9.30 -2.47 1.22
CA ALA A 225 10.16 -3.33 2.02
C ALA A 225 11.60 -3.36 1.50
N VAL A 226 11.79 -3.47 0.18
CA VAL A 226 13.12 -3.38 -0.45
C VAL A 226 13.75 -2.01 -0.19
N SER A 227 13.00 -0.92 -0.41
CA SER A 227 13.49 0.44 -0.20
C SER A 227 13.93 0.68 1.24
N LYS A 228 13.20 0.14 2.22
CA LYS A 228 13.55 0.18 3.65
C LYS A 228 14.74 -0.69 4.02
N THR A 229 15.01 -1.76 3.27
CA THR A 229 16.16 -2.64 3.53
C THR A 229 17.46 -2.03 3.00
N MET A 230 17.36 -1.25 1.92
CA MET A 230 18.52 -0.65 1.25
C MET A 230 18.91 0.75 1.75
N ASN A 231 18.03 1.41 2.52
CA ASN A 231 18.24 2.72 3.13
C ASN A 231 18.38 2.62 4.65
#